data_AF-A0AAP4U207-F1
#
_entry.id   AF-A0AAP4U207-F1
#
_cell.length_a   1.000
_cell.length_b   1.000
_cell.length_c   1.000
_cell.angle_alpha   90.00
_cell.angle_beta   90.00
_cell.angle_gamma   90.00
#
_symmetry.space_group_name_H-M   'P 1'
#
loop_
_entity.id
_entity.type
_entity.pdbx_description
1 polymer ?
#
loop_
_entity_poly.entity_id
_entity_poly.type
_entity_poly.pdbx_seq_one_letter_code
_entity_poly.pdbx_strand_id
1 'polypeptide(L)' 'MQHLFIYGTLGPGGPNEHVMLDIGGSWTPGTLKGRLEAAGWGLRWAFRG' A
#
# COMPACT_ATOMS: atom_id res chain seq x y z
N MET A 1 -6.29 -8.04 -18.41
CA MET A 1 -6.10 -6.82 -17.58
C MET A 1 -5.79 -7.28 -16.17
N GLN A 2 -4.85 -6.63 -15.47
CA GLN A 2 -4.42 -7.02 -14.13
C GLN A 2 -4.74 -5.89 -13.14
N HIS A 3 -5.18 -6.24 -11.93
CA HIS A 3 -5.52 -5.29 -10.88
C HIS A 3 -4.73 -5.62 -9.61
N LEU A 4 -4.15 -4.61 -8.99
CA LEU A 4 -3.45 -4.73 -7.72
C LEU A 4 -4.20 -3.94 -6.66
N PHE A 5 -4.50 -4.59 -5.53
CA PHE A 5 -5.11 -3.92 -4.40
C PHE A 5 -4.02 -3.46 -3.43
N ILE A 6 -3.98 -2.17 -3.14
CA ILE A 6 -3.01 -1.57 -2.23
C ILE A 6 -3.71 -1.07 -0.97
N TYR A 7 -3.09 -1.33 0.18
CA TYR A 7 -3.48 -0.78 1.48
C TYR A 7 -2.23 -0.34 2.24
N GLY A 8 -2.38 0.58 3.20
CA GLY A 8 -1.26 1.05 4.03
C GLY A 8 -0.34 2.05 3.33
N THR A 9 0.97 1.97 3.60
CA THR A 9 1.97 3.01 3.25
C THR A 9 2.34 3.10 1.77
N LEU A 10 1.95 2.12 0.96
CA LEU A 10 2.15 2.10 -0.50
C LEU A 10 1.06 2.88 -1.27
N GLY A 11 -0.01 3.31 -0.59
CA GLY A 11 -1.10 4.06 -1.22
C GLY A 11 -0.72 5.51 -1.58
N PRO A 12 -1.59 6.21 -2.32
CA PRO A 12 -1.38 7.60 -2.71
C PRO A 12 -1.06 8.52 -1.53
N GLY A 13 -0.02 9.34 -1.64
CA GLY A 13 0.47 10.24 -0.59
C GLY A 13 1.18 9.54 0.59
N GLY A 14 1.35 8.22 0.52
CA GLY A 14 2.03 7.43 1.54
C GLY A 14 3.56 7.55 1.45
N PRO A 15 4.30 7.29 2.56
CA PRO A 15 5.76 7.41 2.56
C PRO A 15 6.46 6.45 1.59
N ASN A 16 5.80 5.33 1.24
CA ASN A 16 6.34 4.32 0.34
C ASN A 16 5.65 4.31 -1.04
N GLU A 17 4.84 5.33 -1.37
CA GLU A 17 4.17 5.42 -2.68
C GLU A 17 5.16 5.34 -3.85
N HIS A 18 6.37 5.88 -3.67
CA HIS A 18 7.41 5.88 -4.70
C HIS A 18 7.76 4.48 -5.23
N VAL A 19 7.56 3.41 -4.46
CA VAL A 19 7.77 2.03 -4.90
C VAL A 19 6.78 1.63 -6.00
N MET A 20 5.58 2.21 -6.00
CA MET A 20 4.55 1.92 -7.01
C MET A 20 4.81 2.61 -8.35
N LEU A 21 5.71 3.60 -8.40
CA LEU A 21 6.05 4.31 -9.64
C LEU A 21 6.70 3.39 -10.67
N ASP A 22 7.47 2.40 -10.23
CA ASP A 22 8.12 1.41 -11.10
C ASP A 22 7.12 0.45 -11.76
N ILE A 23 5.95 0.25 -11.14
CA ILE A 23 4.86 -0.58 -11.67
C ILE A 23 3.99 0.25 -12.65
N GLY A 24 3.75 1.52 -12.32
CA GLY A 24 2.88 2.41 -13.06
C GLY A 24 1.39 2.06 -12.95
N GLY A 25 0.56 2.70 -13.79
CA GLY A 25 -0.89 2.51 -13.81
C GLY A 25 -1.68 3.72 -13.30
N SER A 26 -2.96 3.51 -13.02
CA SER A 26 -3.86 4.55 -12.50
C SER A 26 -4.50 4.12 -11.19
N TRP A 27 -4.61 5.06 -10.26
CA TRP A 27 -5.29 4.85 -8.99
C TRP A 27 -6.80 4.81 -9.19
N THR A 28 -7.45 3.78 -8.64
CA THR A 28 -8.90 3.66 -8.56
C THR A 28 -9.29 3.31 -7.13
N PRO A 29 -10.28 4.00 -6.51
CA PRO A 29 -10.76 3.63 -5.18
C PRO A 29 -11.29 2.20 -5.14
N GLY A 30 -10.97 1.45 -4.08
CA GLY A 30 -11.42 0.07 -3.92
C GLY A 30 -11.59 -0.31 -2.45
N THR A 31 -12.48 -1.27 -2.19
CA THR A 31 -12.69 -1.87 -0.86
C THR A 31 -12.77 -3.38 -0.96
N LEU A 32 -12.34 -4.09 0.09
CA LEU A 32 -12.46 -5.54 0.21
C LEU A 32 -12.91 -5.91 1.61
N LYS A 33 -13.58 -7.06 1.74
CA LYS A 33 -13.98 -7.61 3.06
C LYS A 33 -12.82 -8.45 3.61
N GLY A 34 -12.39 -8.13 4.83
CA GLY A 34 -11.30 -8.84 5.51
C GLY A 34 -11.05 -8.27 6.90
N ARG A 35 -10.01 -8.77 7.56
CA ARG A 35 -9.54 -8.24 8.84
C ARG A 35 -8.24 -7.48 8.60
N LEU A 36 -8.23 -6.20 8.98
CA LEU A 36 -7.01 -5.40 8.97
C LEU A 36 -6.24 -5.69 10.26
N GLU A 37 -5.14 -6.42 10.13
CA GLU A 37 -4.23 -6.65 11.24
C GLU A 37 -3.27 -5.47 11.36
N ALA A 38 -3.30 -4.79 12.51
CA ALA A 38 -2.35 -3.75 12.84
C ALA A 38 -1.03 -4.38 13.33
N ALA A 39 -0.39 -5.16 12.46
CA ALA A 39 0.89 -5.83 12.71
C ALA A 39 1.77 -5.83 11.46
N GLY A 40 3.08 -5.71 11.64
CA GLY A 40 4.07 -5.82 10.54
C GLY A 40 4.57 -4.50 9.95
N TRP A 41 5.13 -4.59 8.73
CA TRP A 41 6.01 -3.61 8.07
C TRP A 41 5.34 -2.29 7.60
N GLY A 42 4.16 -1.95 8.14
CA GLY A 42 3.37 -0.76 7.77
C GLY A 42 2.94 0.14 8.94
N LEU A 43 3.40 -0.16 10.17
CA LEU A 43 3.22 0.71 11.33
C LEU A 43 4.34 1.76 11.42
N ARG A 44 4.05 2.86 12.14
CA ARG A 44 4.93 4.03 12.38
C ARG A 44 6.40 3.72 12.79
N TRP A 45 6.73 2.47 13.09
CA TRP A 45 8.03 2.03 13.62
C TRP A 45 8.73 0.94 12.80
N ALA A 46 8.18 0.49 11.67
CA ALA A 46 8.76 -0.62 10.93
C ALA A 46 9.71 -0.14 9.81
N PHE A 47 10.93 0.23 10.21
CA PHE A 47 12.19 0.06 9.46
C PHE A 47 13.33 0.42 10.43
N ARG A 48 14.12 -0.57 10.84
CA ARG A 48 15.50 -0.38 11.29
C ARG A 48 16.38 -1.25 10.39
N GLY A 49 16.78 -0.66 9.27
CA GLY A 49 18.00 -1.09 8.58
C GLY A 49 19.19 -0.49 9.29
#